data_AF-A0A932BMA6-F1
#
_entry.id   AF-A0A932BMA6-F1
#
_cell.length_a   1.000
_cell.length_b   1.000
_cell.length_c   1.000
_cell.angle_alpha   90.00
_cell.angle_beta   90.00
_cell.angle_gamma   90.00
#
_symmetry.space_group_name_H-M   'P 1'
#
loop_
_entity.id
_entity.type
_entity.pdbx_description
1 polymer ?
#
loop_
_entity_poly.entity_id
_entity_poly.type
_entity_poly.pdbx_seq_one_letter_code
_entity_poly.pdbx_strand_id
1 'polypeptide(L)' 'MLSDVRTLKQPDESMNAFIAAAVGREVRRRQALAAHQVIVALRDQVRQRTGVHPDATALIRALRDGHARDA' A
#
# COMPACT_ATOMS: atom_id res chain seq x y z
N MET A 1 -18.27 22.23 -3.88
CA MET A 1 -17.06 22.71 -3.18
C MET A 1 -16.18 23.48 -4.17
N LEU A 2 -16.40 24.79 -4.31
CA LEU A 2 -15.60 25.70 -5.16
C LEU A 2 -15.02 26.88 -4.35
N SER A 3 -15.10 26.82 -3.02
CA SER A 3 -14.79 27.93 -2.12
C SER A 3 -13.30 28.13 -1.85
N ASP A 4 -12.44 27.17 -2.19
CA ASP A 4 -11.04 27.18 -1.74
C ASP A 4 -10.05 27.69 -2.81
N VAL A 5 -10.55 28.20 -3.94
CA VAL A 5 -9.71 28.68 -5.05
C VAL A 5 -9.12 30.08 -4.78
N ARG A 6 -9.55 30.78 -3.73
CA ARG A 6 -9.25 32.22 -3.57
C ARG A 6 -8.00 32.57 -2.76
N THR A 7 -7.28 31.61 -2.17
CA THR A 7 -6.25 31.94 -1.15
C THR A 7 -4.84 31.41 -1.45
N LEU A 8 -4.45 31.26 -2.72
CA LEU A 8 -3.07 30.95 -3.09
C LEU A 8 -2.58 31.88 -4.20
N LYS A 9 -2.54 33.18 -3.89
CA LYS A 9 -1.78 34.16 -4.68
C LYS A 9 -0.38 34.27 -4.06
N GLN A 10 0.42 33.21 -4.19
CA GLN A 10 1.88 33.34 -4.07
C GLN A 10 2.45 33.67 -5.46
N PRO A 11 3.46 34.56 -5.59
CA PRO A 11 3.74 35.17 -6.89
C PRO A 11 4.53 34.32 -7.90
N ASP A 12 4.97 33.09 -7.60
CA ASP A 12 5.86 32.35 -8.53
C ASP A 12 5.62 30.84 -8.72
N GLU A 13 4.58 30.26 -8.11
CA GLU A 13 4.10 28.93 -8.53
C GLU A 13 2.79 29.08 -9.30
N SER A 14 2.93 29.14 -10.63
CA SER A 14 1.82 29.28 -11.56
C SER A 14 0.72 28.23 -11.28
N MET A 15 -0.54 28.59 -11.54
CA MET A 15 -1.69 27.68 -11.48
C MET A 15 -1.43 26.33 -12.20
N ASN A 16 -0.57 26.33 -13.22
CA ASN A 16 -0.13 25.13 -13.92
C ASN A 16 0.68 24.18 -13.03
N ALA A 17 1.57 24.69 -12.17
CA ALA A 17 2.32 23.90 -11.22
C ALA A 17 1.40 23.21 -10.20
N PHE A 18 0.40 23.93 -9.71
CA PHE A 18 -0.63 23.38 -8.82
C PHE A 18 -1.42 22.25 -9.49
N ILE A 19 -1.87 22.48 -10.74
CA ILE A 19 -2.61 21.47 -11.52
C ILE A 19 -1.75 20.24 -11.77
N ALA A 20 -0.49 20.42 -12.20
CA ALA A 20 0.45 19.32 -12.44
C ALA A 20 0.69 18.49 -11.17
N ALA A 21 0.86 19.16 -10.02
CA ALA A 21 1.02 18.49 -8.74
C ALA A 21 -0.23 17.70 -8.33
N ALA A 22 -1.43 18.26 -8.54
CA ALA A 22 -2.69 17.59 -8.26
C ALA A 22 -2.89 16.35 -9.13
N VAL A 23 -2.64 16.46 -10.44
CA VAL A 23 -2.70 15.33 -11.38
C VAL A 23 -1.68 14.26 -10.99
N GLY A 24 -0.45 14.64 -10.67
CA GLY A 24 0.59 13.70 -10.23
C GLY A 24 0.21 12.92 -8.97
N ARG A 25 -0.43 13.58 -7.99
CA ARG A 25 -0.96 12.89 -6.79
C ARG A 25 -2.06 11.89 -7.16
N GLU A 26 -2.98 12.27 -8.03
CA GLU A 26 -4.07 11.40 -8.44
C GLU A 26 -3.59 10.18 -9.24
N VAL A 27 -2.60 10.35 -10.13
CA VAL A 27 -1.97 9.24 -10.86
C VAL A 27 -1.34 8.25 -9.88
N ARG A 28 -0.54 8.73 -8.92
CA ARG A 28 0.07 7.87 -7.89
C ARG A 28 -0.98 7.14 -7.05
N ARG A 29 -2.06 7.83 -6.67
CA ARG A 29 -3.17 7.22 -5.93
C ARG A 29 -3.81 6.07 -6.71
N ARG A 30 -4.08 6.27 -8.01
CA ARG A 30 -4.64 5.22 -8.88
C ARG A 30 -3.70 4.03 -9.04
N GLN A 31 -2.41 4.28 -9.21
CA GLN A 31 -1.40 3.22 -9.28
C GLN A 31 -1.33 2.40 -7.99
N ALA A 32 -1.34 3.07 -6.83
CA ALA A 32 -1.34 2.39 -5.54
C ALA A 32 -2.60 1.53 -5.34
N LEU A 33 -3.77 2.01 -5.75
CA LEU A 33 -5.02 1.24 -5.69
C LEU A 33 -4.98 0.01 -6.61
N ALA A 34 -4.49 0.16 -7.85
CA ALA A 34 -4.34 -0.95 -8.76
C ALA A 34 -3.37 -2.00 -8.22
N ALA A 35 -2.23 -1.59 -7.68
CA ALA A 35 -1.27 -2.48 -7.04
C ALA A 35 -1.88 -3.21 -5.83
N HIS A 36 -2.65 -2.50 -5.00
CA HIS A 36 -3.35 -3.10 -3.87
C HIS A 36 -4.33 -4.19 -4.32
N GLN A 37 -5.12 -3.94 -5.37
CA GLN A 37 -6.05 -4.92 -5.94
C GLN A 37 -5.32 -6.18 -6.43
N VAL A 38 -4.18 -6.01 -7.11
CA VAL A 38 -3.34 -7.13 -7.55
C VAL A 38 -2.83 -7.94 -6.36
N ILE A 39 -2.37 -7.29 -5.30
CA ILE A 39 -1.89 -7.96 -4.08
C ILE A 39 -3.01 -8.77 -3.43
N VAL A 40 -4.21 -8.19 -3.30
CA VAL A 40 -5.37 -8.90 -2.73
C VAL A 40 -5.71 -10.13 -3.56
N ALA A 41 -5.81 -9.98 -4.89
CA ALA A 41 -6.10 -11.10 -5.78
C ALA A 41 -5.04 -12.22 -5.69
N LEU A 42 -3.76 -11.86 -5.62
CA LEU A 42 -2.67 -12.83 -5.46
C LEU A 42 -2.75 -13.55 -4.10
N ARG A 43 -3.05 -12.83 -3.02
CA ARG A 43 -3.23 -13.42 -1.69
C ARG A 43 -4.38 -14.42 -1.68
N ASP A 44 -5.48 -14.10 -2.35
CA ASP A 44 -6.63 -15.01 -2.45
C ASP A 44 -6.28 -16.24 -3.27
N GLN A 45 -5.57 -16.10 -4.40
CA GLN A 45 -5.08 -17.24 -5.18
C GLN A 45 -4.16 -18.16 -4.37
N VAL A 46 -3.22 -17.58 -3.62
CA VAL A 46 -2.34 -18.37 -2.74
C VAL A 46 -3.17 -19.09 -1.68
N ARG A 47 -4.08 -18.39 -0.99
CA ARG A 47 -4.95 -18.97 0.03
C ARG A 47 -5.83 -20.10 -0.52
N GLN A 48 -6.34 -19.98 -1.75
CA GLN A 48 -7.09 -21.06 -2.39
C GLN A 48 -6.22 -22.28 -2.70
N ARG A 49 -4.94 -22.08 -3.05
CA ARG A 49 -4.01 -23.17 -3.39
C ARG A 49 -3.42 -23.87 -2.17
N THR A 50 -3.04 -23.12 -1.13
CA THR A 50 -2.30 -23.63 0.03
C THR A 50 -3.15 -23.72 1.30
N GLY A 51 -4.38 -23.20 1.26
CA GLY A 51 -5.21 -23.03 2.44
C GLY A 51 -4.80 -21.82 3.28
N VAL A 52 -5.23 -21.79 4.55
CA VAL A 52 -4.78 -20.77 5.50
C VAL A 52 -3.47 -21.24 6.09
N HIS A 53 -2.40 -20.46 5.88
CA HIS A 53 -1.12 -20.72 6.55
C HIS A 53 -1.30 -20.57 8.07
N PRO A 54 -0.82 -21.53 8.87
CA PRO A 54 -0.88 -21.44 10.33
C PRO A 54 -0.02 -20.27 10.82
N ASP A 55 -0.35 -19.75 12.01
CA ASP A 55 0.43 -18.69 12.64
C ASP A 55 1.88 -19.16 12.86
N ALA A 56 2.81 -18.50 12.16
CA ALA A 56 4.23 -18.81 12.23
C ALA A 56 4.87 -18.39 13.56
N THR A 57 4.17 -17.63 14.42
CA THR A 57 4.71 -17.13 15.70
C THR A 57 5.18 -18.27 16.61
N ALA A 58 4.41 -19.36 16.68
CA ALA A 58 4.78 -20.53 17.47
C ALA A 58 6.06 -21.19 16.96
N LEU A 59 6.19 -21.34 15.63
CA LEU A 59 7.38 -21.88 14.98
C LEU A 59 8.61 -20.97 15.21
N ILE A 60 8.44 -19.66 15.07
CA ILE A 60 9.50 -18.67 15.29
C ILE A 60 10.01 -18.72 16.73
N ARG A 61 9.10 -18.85 17.72
CA ARG A 61 9.49 -19.05 19.12
C ARG A 61 10.25 -20.36 19.32
N ALA A 62 9.74 -21.47 18.80
CA ALA A 62 10.41 -22.77 18.90
C ALA A 62 11.82 -22.77 18.27
N LEU A 63 12.00 -22.05 17.15
CA LEU A 63 13.31 -21.86 16.52
C LEU A 63 14.25 -20.98 17.35
N ARG A 64 13.73 -19.91 17.96
CA ARG A 64 14.49 -18.99 18.82
C ARG A 64 14.95 -19.68 20.11
N ASP A 65 14.08 -20.49 20.70
CA ASP A 65 14.31 -21.15 21.99
C ASP A 65 15.13 -22.46 21.84
N GLY A 66 15.56 -22.80 20.61
CA GLY A 66 16.40 -23.95 20.31
C GLY A 66 15.66 -25.29 20.21
N HIS A 67 14.34 -25.31 20.45
CA HIS A 67 13.51 -26.51 20.45
C HIS A 67 13.30 -27.15 19.06
N ALA A 68 13.60 -26.43 17.98
CA ALA A 68 13.38 -26.92 16.62
C ALA A 68 14.56 -27.72 16.02
N ARG A 69 15.64 -27.98 16.79
CA ARG A 69 16.82 -28.75 16.30
C ARG A 69 16.75 -30.26 16.56
N ASP A 70 15.80 -30.73 17.36
CA ASP A 70 15.76 -32.12 17.85
C ASP A 70 14.54 -32.94 17.35
N ALA A 71 13.89 -32.51 16.26
CA ALA A 71 12.78 -33.24 15.60
C ALA A 71 13.14 -33.58 14.16
#